data_AF-A0AAY3ZYV6-F1
#
_entry.id   AF-A0AAY3ZYV6-F1
#
_cell.length_a   1.000
_cell.length_b   1.000
_cell.length_c   1.000
_cell.angle_alpha   90.00
_cell.angle_beta   90.00
_cell.angle_gamma   90.00
#
_symmetry.space_group_name_H-M   'P 1'
#
loop_
_entity.id
_entity.type
_entity.pdbx_description
1 polymer ?
#
loop_
_entity_poly.entity_id
_entity_poly.type
_entity_poly.pdbx_seq_one_letter_code
_entity_poly.pdbx_strand_id
1 'polypeptide(L)'
;MTPPALLLLLLFISLAEGHVVQSFKGTCGQFFITDPKDQNNHIPPTILTDNQDPDRYKQICQRYSSQYRYATLYDTKNKIPVYSAYKYTGQGNVTRRSTWKIEPQLDNVTASPNMSSESSVNASIRGTNQSLNKDFNSTLPHYEKGHLYPVCHTDNQPCAYATFTLTNAAPQTSSNNKKWYIYVEKNVTTELKKNCNTAHIVTGVVPGSEWMNRRVNVPSHFWTAYCCTGKQGAFLAQTNPRTTYKPQNLTVEHLNLILTSLYGSMFEVFGSVCK
;
A
#
# COMPACT_ATOMS: atom_id res chain seq x y z
N MET A 1 21.84 8.50 -59.49
CA MET A 1 20.92 7.49 -58.94
C MET A 1 21.31 7.24 -57.50
N THR A 2 20.68 7.97 -56.57
CA THR A 2 20.88 7.83 -55.12
C THR A 2 19.81 6.87 -54.58
N PRO A 3 20.14 5.87 -53.76
CA PRO A 3 19.13 5.00 -53.19
C PRO A 3 18.37 5.76 -52.09
N PRO A 4 17.07 5.53 -51.90
CA PRO A 4 16.35 6.15 -50.80
C PRO A 4 16.78 5.47 -49.50
N ALA A 5 17.27 6.27 -48.56
CA ALA A 5 17.51 5.84 -47.19
C ALA A 5 16.14 5.52 -46.56
N LEU A 6 15.89 4.23 -46.31
CA LEU A 6 14.73 3.76 -45.58
C LEU A 6 14.93 4.13 -44.10
N LEU A 7 14.39 5.28 -43.69
CA LEU A 7 14.37 5.71 -42.30
C LEU A 7 13.37 4.84 -41.53
N LEU A 8 13.86 3.78 -40.90
CA LEU A 8 13.08 2.95 -39.98
C LEU A 8 12.78 3.77 -38.72
N LEU A 9 11.65 4.48 -38.69
CA LEU A 9 11.11 5.02 -37.44
C LEU A 9 10.69 3.84 -36.57
N LEU A 10 11.59 3.38 -35.70
CA LEU A 10 11.24 2.58 -34.54
C LEU A 10 10.34 3.44 -33.66
N LEU A 11 9.02 3.33 -33.88
CA LEU A 11 8.01 3.70 -32.91
C LEU A 11 8.26 2.82 -31.69
N PHE A 12 9.10 3.31 -30.76
CA PHE A 12 9.00 2.90 -29.38
C PHE A 12 7.63 3.35 -28.92
N ILE A 13 6.63 2.49 -29.14
CA ILE A 13 5.40 2.53 -28.37
C ILE A 13 5.86 2.20 -26.96
N SER A 14 6.26 3.23 -26.22
CA SER A 14 6.37 3.14 -24.78
C SER A 14 4.97 2.80 -24.30
N LEU A 15 4.68 1.51 -24.14
CA LEU A 15 3.56 1.03 -23.34
C LEU A 15 3.84 1.58 -21.94
N ALA A 16 3.32 2.78 -21.68
CA ALA A 16 3.38 3.39 -20.37
C ALA A 16 2.42 2.62 -19.46
N GLU A 17 2.85 1.45 -19.00
CA GLU A 17 2.14 0.61 -18.04
C GLU A 17 2.27 1.20 -16.64
N GLY A 18 1.48 2.24 -16.41
CA GLY A 18 1.15 2.73 -15.09
C GLY A 18 -0.23 2.30 -14.71
N HIS A 19 -0.40 1.16 -14.06
CA HIS A 19 -1.67 0.66 -13.50
C HIS A 19 -1.31 -0.58 -12.67
N VAL A 20 -2.14 -1.61 -12.55
CA VAL A 20 -1.69 -2.90 -12.04
C VAL A 20 -0.49 -3.32 -12.87
N VAL A 21 0.70 -3.37 -12.26
CA VAL A 21 1.97 -3.55 -12.97
C VAL A 21 2.42 -5.00 -12.90
N GLN A 22 3.18 -5.42 -13.91
CA GLN A 22 3.89 -6.70 -13.86
C GLN A 22 4.96 -6.71 -12.76
N SER A 23 5.64 -5.57 -12.56
CA SER A 23 6.65 -5.38 -11.51
C SER A 23 6.71 -3.93 -11.05
N PHE A 24 6.87 -3.72 -9.75
CA PHE A 24 7.13 -2.42 -9.16
C PHE A 24 8.38 -1.72 -9.71
N LYS A 25 9.45 -2.47 -9.98
CA LYS A 25 10.80 -1.93 -10.26
C LYS A 25 10.81 -0.99 -11.47
N GLY A 26 10.05 -1.31 -12.52
CA GLY A 26 10.02 -0.51 -13.75
C GLY A 26 9.19 0.77 -13.69
N THR A 27 8.36 0.95 -12.65
CA THR A 27 7.30 1.98 -12.68
C THR A 27 7.27 2.85 -11.44
N CYS A 28 7.38 2.27 -10.24
CA CYS A 28 7.28 3.00 -8.97
C CYS A 28 8.38 2.62 -7.97
N GLY A 29 9.56 2.24 -8.48
CA GLY A 29 10.75 1.88 -7.70
C GLY A 29 11.13 2.89 -6.62
N GLN A 30 10.90 4.18 -6.86
CA GLN A 30 11.28 5.30 -5.98
C GLN A 30 10.64 5.29 -4.58
N PHE A 31 9.63 4.44 -4.35
CA PHE A 31 8.99 4.29 -3.04
C PHE A 31 9.62 3.20 -2.17
N PHE A 32 10.58 2.45 -2.72
CA PHE A 32 11.25 1.37 -2.03
C PHE A 32 12.70 1.69 -1.73
N ILE A 33 13.25 1.00 -0.73
CA ILE A 33 14.63 1.21 -0.30
C ILE A 33 15.59 0.91 -1.43
N THR A 34 16.55 1.81 -1.64
CA THR A 34 17.62 1.62 -2.62
C THR A 34 18.65 0.62 -2.09
N ASP A 35 19.11 -0.28 -2.95
CA ASP A 35 20.21 -1.18 -2.65
C ASP A 35 21.52 -0.37 -2.47
N PRO A 36 22.20 -0.48 -1.31
CA PRO A 36 23.47 0.20 -1.10
C PRO A 36 24.55 -0.18 -2.13
N LYS A 37 24.44 -1.38 -2.73
CA LYS A 37 25.39 -1.90 -3.72
C LYS A 37 25.05 -1.51 -5.15
N ASP A 38 23.80 -1.14 -5.43
CA ASP A 38 23.34 -0.71 -6.75
C ASP A 38 22.27 0.37 -6.60
N GLN A 39 22.66 1.63 -6.81
CA GLN A 39 21.77 2.78 -6.65
C GLN A 39 20.59 2.79 -7.64
N ASN A 40 20.63 1.97 -8.70
CA ASN A 40 19.52 1.81 -9.64
C ASN A 40 18.56 0.67 -9.24
N ASN A 41 18.92 -0.15 -8.25
CA ASN A 41 18.11 -1.25 -7.76
C ASN A 41 17.31 -0.81 -6.53
N HIS A 42 15.99 -0.80 -6.68
CA HIS A 42 15.06 -0.58 -5.57
C HIS A 42 14.46 -1.92 -5.13
N ILE A 43 14.46 -2.16 -3.82
CA ILE A 43 14.07 -3.45 -3.23
C ILE A 43 12.68 -3.33 -2.62
N PRO A 44 11.62 -3.82 -3.29
CA PRO A 44 10.29 -3.85 -2.68
C PRO A 44 10.26 -4.85 -1.51
N PRO A 45 9.29 -4.71 -0.58
CA PRO A 45 8.98 -5.77 0.35
C PRO A 45 8.60 -7.06 -0.39
N THR A 46 8.68 -8.20 0.29
CA THR A 46 8.34 -9.51 -0.31
C THR A 46 7.02 -9.48 -1.09
N ILE A 47 7.08 -9.90 -2.34
CA ILE A 47 5.90 -10.12 -3.19
C ILE A 47 5.38 -11.52 -2.89
N LEU A 48 4.19 -11.59 -2.29
CA LEU A 48 3.52 -12.87 -2.04
C LEU A 48 3.07 -13.50 -3.36
N THR A 49 3.05 -14.83 -3.38
CA THR A 49 2.56 -15.64 -4.51
C THR A 49 1.54 -16.66 -3.98
N ASP A 50 0.61 -17.06 -4.84
CA ASP A 50 -0.35 -18.11 -4.54
C ASP A 50 -0.33 -19.11 -5.70
N ASN A 51 0.08 -20.35 -5.43
CA ASN A 51 0.22 -21.38 -6.45
C ASN A 51 -1.13 -21.80 -7.06
N GLN A 52 -2.24 -21.58 -6.34
CA GLN A 52 -3.59 -21.92 -6.79
C GLN A 52 -4.24 -20.76 -7.55
N ASP A 53 -3.80 -19.53 -7.28
CA ASP A 53 -4.30 -18.31 -7.90
C ASP A 53 -3.15 -17.33 -8.18
N PRO A 54 -2.41 -17.52 -9.29
CA PRO A 54 -1.30 -16.64 -9.67
C PRO A 54 -1.70 -15.17 -9.84
N ASP A 55 -3.00 -14.90 -10.01
CA ASP A 55 -3.55 -13.55 -10.18
C ASP A 55 -3.99 -12.89 -8.87
N ARG A 56 -3.90 -13.58 -7.73
CA ARG A 56 -4.36 -13.08 -6.42
C ARG A 56 -3.66 -11.80 -5.97
N TYR A 57 -2.34 -11.76 -6.10
CA TYR A 57 -1.54 -10.65 -5.59
C TYR A 57 -1.22 -9.67 -6.70
N LYS A 58 -1.78 -8.46 -6.61
CA LYS A 58 -1.60 -7.39 -7.61
C LYS A 58 -0.67 -6.31 -7.09
N GLN A 59 0.38 -6.03 -7.86
CA GLN A 59 1.27 -4.90 -7.63
C GLN A 59 0.63 -3.65 -8.24
N ILE A 60 0.41 -2.61 -7.44
CA ILE A 60 -0.26 -1.38 -7.85
C ILE A 60 0.66 -0.19 -7.60
N CYS A 61 1.06 0.51 -8.67
CA CYS A 61 1.69 1.81 -8.57
C CYS A 61 0.59 2.89 -8.51
N GLN A 62 0.33 3.41 -7.30
CA GLN A 62 -0.84 4.23 -6.99
C GLN A 62 -0.74 5.60 -7.68
N ARG A 63 -1.54 5.81 -8.72
CA ARG A 63 -1.45 6.99 -9.58
C ARG A 63 -2.63 7.93 -9.34
N TYR A 64 -2.33 9.18 -9.00
CA TYR A 64 -3.32 10.23 -8.77
C TYR A 64 -2.90 11.54 -9.42
N SER A 65 -3.80 12.14 -10.19
CA SER A 65 -3.50 13.30 -11.05
C SER A 65 -2.27 13.04 -11.93
N SER A 66 -2.26 11.87 -12.56
CA SER A 66 -1.24 11.42 -13.50
C SER A 66 0.18 11.23 -12.93
N GLN A 67 0.35 11.33 -11.61
CA GLN A 67 1.62 11.09 -10.91
C GLN A 67 1.49 9.91 -9.96
N TYR A 68 2.54 9.08 -9.88
CA TYR A 68 2.62 8.04 -8.86
C TYR A 68 2.87 8.68 -7.50
N ARG A 69 2.17 8.17 -6.48
CA ARG A 69 2.20 8.73 -5.12
C ARG A 69 2.76 7.76 -4.09
N TYR A 70 2.53 6.46 -4.28
CA TYR A 70 3.03 5.37 -3.45
C TYR A 70 2.81 4.03 -4.19
N ALA A 71 3.20 2.91 -3.58
CA ALA A 71 2.96 1.58 -4.10
C ALA A 71 2.13 0.74 -3.13
N THR A 72 1.37 -0.21 -3.65
CA THR A 72 0.57 -1.16 -2.85
C THR A 72 0.70 -2.55 -3.44
N LEU A 73 1.01 -3.55 -2.61
CA LEU A 73 0.74 -4.95 -2.94
C LEU A 73 -0.64 -5.32 -2.41
N TYR A 74 -1.54 -5.73 -3.28
CA TYR A 74 -2.96 -5.93 -2.95
C TYR A 74 -3.37 -7.40 -3.10
N ASP A 75 -4.13 -7.92 -2.15
CA ASP A 75 -4.68 -9.27 -2.17
C ASP A 75 -6.14 -9.21 -2.66
N THR A 76 -6.39 -9.63 -3.90
CA THR A 76 -7.73 -9.55 -4.53
C THR A 76 -8.72 -10.53 -3.93
N LYS A 77 -8.23 -11.63 -3.35
CA LYS A 77 -9.07 -12.64 -2.66
C LYS A 77 -9.57 -12.11 -1.32
N ASN A 78 -8.68 -11.50 -0.52
CA ASN A 78 -9.05 -10.91 0.77
C ASN A 78 -9.60 -9.48 0.66
N LYS A 79 -9.42 -8.83 -0.50
CA LYS A 79 -9.82 -7.45 -0.81
C LYS A 79 -9.25 -6.43 0.15
N ILE A 80 -8.03 -6.66 0.61
CA ILE A 80 -7.25 -5.77 1.46
C ILE A 80 -5.82 -5.68 0.93
N PRO A 81 -5.12 -4.57 1.17
CA PRO A 81 -3.68 -4.51 0.91
C PRO A 81 -2.92 -5.52 1.77
N VAL A 82 -1.89 -6.14 1.20
CA VAL A 82 -0.83 -6.79 1.98
C VAL A 82 0.03 -5.70 2.63
N TYR A 83 0.42 -4.70 1.84
CA TYR A 83 1.10 -3.49 2.31
C TYR A 83 0.95 -2.31 1.34
N SER A 84 1.17 -1.11 1.85
CA SER A 84 1.48 0.10 1.08
C SER A 84 2.88 0.60 1.45
N ALA A 85 3.70 0.92 0.45
CA ALA A 85 5.06 1.43 0.57
C ALA A 85 5.15 2.85 0.01
N TYR A 86 5.77 3.76 0.77
CA TYR A 86 5.87 5.18 0.42
C TYR A 86 7.12 5.82 1.00
N LYS A 87 7.50 6.97 0.43
CA LYS A 87 8.62 7.78 0.91
C LYS A 87 8.10 8.95 1.73
N TYR A 88 8.57 9.08 2.96
CA TYR A 88 8.35 10.26 3.78
C TYR A 88 9.42 11.31 3.49
N THR A 89 8.97 12.50 3.12
CA THR A 89 9.78 13.68 2.76
C THR A 89 9.49 14.88 3.67
N GLY A 90 8.58 14.73 4.62
CA GLY A 90 8.09 15.79 5.50
C GLY A 90 6.59 15.65 5.76
N GLN A 91 6.07 16.55 6.59
CA GLN A 91 4.63 16.65 6.85
C GLN A 91 4.12 18.02 6.41
N GLY A 92 3.11 18.01 5.55
CA GLY A 92 2.45 19.20 5.03
C GLY A 92 1.21 19.58 5.85
N ASN A 93 0.77 20.83 5.69
CA ASN A 93 -0.54 21.25 6.13
C ASN A 93 -1.59 20.85 5.08
N VAL A 94 -2.30 19.74 5.33
CA VAL A 94 -3.21 19.11 4.37
C VAL A 94 -4.58 18.87 4.97
N THR A 95 -5.59 18.84 4.12
CA THR A 95 -6.97 18.51 4.48
C THR A 95 -7.30 17.06 4.15
N ARG A 96 -8.19 16.45 4.95
CA ARG A 96 -8.72 15.10 4.72
C ARG A 96 -9.90 15.17 3.75
N ARG A 97 -10.11 14.10 2.98
CA ARG A 97 -11.37 13.88 2.24
C ARG A 97 -12.30 12.96 3.02
N SER A 98 -13.57 12.94 2.64
CA SER A 98 -14.54 11.92 3.05
C SER A 98 -14.77 10.87 1.96
N THR A 99 -14.43 11.17 0.70
CA THR A 99 -14.66 10.30 -0.44
C THR A 99 -13.48 9.39 -0.72
N TRP A 100 -13.79 8.11 -0.94
CA TRP A 100 -12.82 7.06 -1.25
C TRP A 100 -12.94 6.61 -2.70
N LYS A 101 -11.78 6.47 -3.33
CA LYS A 101 -11.62 6.02 -4.71
C LYS A 101 -11.43 4.50 -4.79
N ILE A 102 -11.46 4.01 -6.02
CA ILE A 102 -11.11 2.65 -6.40
C ILE A 102 -10.00 2.69 -7.46
N GLU A 103 -9.42 1.52 -7.76
CA GLU A 103 -8.47 1.30 -8.85
C GLU A 103 -9.19 0.58 -9.99
N PRO A 104 -9.77 1.29 -10.98
CA PRO A 104 -10.61 0.67 -12.02
C PRO A 104 -9.90 -0.45 -12.78
N GLN A 105 -8.58 -0.33 -12.95
CA GLN A 105 -7.71 -1.28 -13.62
C GLN A 105 -7.69 -2.68 -12.97
N LEU A 106 -8.11 -2.82 -11.70
CA LEU A 106 -8.20 -4.12 -11.05
C LEU A 106 -9.36 -4.97 -11.60
N ASP A 107 -10.43 -4.32 -12.06
CA ASP A 107 -11.63 -4.99 -12.56
C ASP A 107 -11.79 -4.86 -14.08
N ASN A 108 -11.13 -3.88 -14.69
CA ASN A 108 -11.10 -3.68 -16.14
C ASN A 108 -9.69 -3.27 -16.60
N VAL A 109 -8.96 -4.18 -17.23
CA VAL A 109 -7.58 -3.96 -17.70
C VAL A 109 -7.43 -2.82 -18.70
N THR A 110 -8.49 -2.39 -19.39
CA THR A 110 -8.46 -1.27 -20.33
C THR A 110 -8.77 0.08 -19.67
N ALA A 111 -9.01 0.11 -18.36
CA ALA A 111 -9.37 1.33 -17.65
C ALA A 111 -8.16 2.26 -17.44
N SER A 112 -8.47 3.50 -17.06
CA SER A 112 -7.44 4.51 -16.81
C SER A 112 -6.47 4.07 -15.70
N PRO A 113 -5.16 4.33 -15.88
CA PRO A 113 -4.14 4.31 -14.85
C PRO A 113 -4.45 4.97 -13.51
N ASN A 114 -5.27 6.02 -13.53
CA ASN A 114 -5.52 6.82 -12.36
C ASN A 114 -6.64 6.20 -11.52
N MET A 115 -6.43 6.21 -10.20
CA MET A 115 -7.51 5.97 -9.24
C MET A 115 -8.70 6.89 -9.52
N SER A 116 -9.92 6.37 -9.44
CA SER A 116 -11.12 7.10 -9.82
C SER A 116 -12.20 7.06 -8.74
N SER A 117 -13.15 8.00 -8.83
CA SER A 117 -14.38 7.88 -8.05
C SER A 117 -15.06 6.56 -8.40
N GLU A 118 -15.66 5.90 -7.40
CA GLU A 118 -16.45 4.71 -7.66
C GLU A 118 -17.61 5.01 -8.63
N SER A 119 -18.24 6.18 -8.49
CA SER A 119 -19.35 6.62 -9.34
C SER A 119 -18.99 6.85 -10.81
N SER A 120 -17.70 7.03 -11.15
CA SER A 120 -17.27 7.22 -12.55
C SER A 120 -16.97 5.90 -13.27
N VAL A 121 -17.11 4.75 -12.59
CA VAL A 121 -16.91 3.41 -13.16
C VAL A 121 -18.25 2.70 -13.22
N ASN A 122 -18.55 2.06 -14.36
CA ASN A 122 -19.79 1.32 -14.53
C ASN A 122 -19.89 0.19 -13.47
N ALA A 123 -21.04 0.10 -12.81
CA ALA A 123 -21.29 -0.85 -11.72
C ALA A 123 -21.15 -2.33 -12.15
N SER A 124 -21.35 -2.65 -13.43
CA SER A 124 -21.21 -4.03 -13.94
C SER A 124 -19.77 -4.51 -14.08
N ILE A 125 -18.80 -3.59 -14.05
CA ILE A 125 -17.37 -3.87 -14.29
C ILE A 125 -16.49 -3.40 -13.12
N ARG A 126 -17.02 -3.40 -11.90
CA ARG A 126 -16.28 -3.01 -10.69
C ARG A 126 -16.58 -3.91 -9.49
N GLY A 127 -15.59 -4.07 -8.63
CA GLY A 127 -15.71 -4.80 -7.36
C GLY A 127 -15.55 -6.31 -7.48
N THR A 128 -15.04 -6.85 -8.58
CA THR A 128 -14.70 -8.28 -8.67
C THR A 128 -13.43 -8.56 -7.87
N ASN A 129 -12.37 -7.80 -8.13
CA ASN A 129 -11.03 -7.97 -7.59
C ASN A 129 -10.67 -6.98 -6.48
N GLN A 130 -11.54 -6.03 -6.16
CA GLN A 130 -11.36 -5.07 -5.06
C GLN A 130 -12.64 -4.87 -4.26
N SER A 131 -12.50 -4.25 -3.09
CA SER A 131 -13.63 -3.80 -2.27
C SER A 131 -14.27 -2.53 -2.83
N LEU A 132 -15.56 -2.34 -2.60
CA LEU A 132 -16.30 -1.11 -2.89
C LEU A 132 -16.71 -0.40 -1.60
N ASN A 133 -17.15 0.86 -1.70
CA ASN A 133 -17.54 1.64 -0.52
C ASN A 133 -18.66 0.98 0.29
N LYS A 134 -19.61 0.34 -0.40
CA LYS A 134 -20.71 -0.41 0.21
C LYS A 134 -20.24 -1.62 1.03
N ASP A 135 -19.08 -2.20 0.68
CA ASP A 135 -18.57 -3.38 1.37
C ASP A 135 -18.13 -3.03 2.81
N PHE A 136 -17.86 -1.75 3.09
CA PHE A 136 -17.57 -1.22 4.43
C PHE A 136 -18.80 -0.77 5.22
N ASN A 137 -20.02 -0.90 4.66
CA ASN A 137 -21.25 -0.55 5.33
C ASN A 137 -21.82 -1.81 6.00
N SER A 138 -21.30 -2.18 7.19
CA SER A 138 -21.77 -3.34 7.96
C SER A 138 -22.66 -2.93 9.14
N THR A 139 -23.59 -3.80 9.51
CA THR A 139 -24.60 -3.55 10.56
C THR A 139 -24.12 -3.82 11.99
N LEU A 140 -22.86 -4.22 12.21
CA LEU A 140 -22.06 -4.32 13.45
C LEU A 140 -21.03 -5.47 13.30
N PRO A 141 -19.77 -5.35 13.79
CA PRO A 141 -19.15 -4.17 14.39
C PRO A 141 -18.92 -3.05 13.38
N HIS A 142 -18.90 -1.79 13.85
CA HIS A 142 -18.57 -0.63 13.00
C HIS A 142 -17.07 -0.61 12.68
N TYR A 143 -16.72 -1.08 11.49
CA TYR A 143 -15.38 -0.99 10.94
C TYR A 143 -15.24 0.26 10.09
N GLU A 144 -14.14 0.97 10.30
CA GLU A 144 -13.69 2.07 9.47
C GLU A 144 -12.68 1.58 8.43
N LYS A 145 -12.42 2.45 7.44
CA LYS A 145 -11.38 2.29 6.43
C LYS A 145 -10.05 2.77 7.04
N GLY A 146 -9.36 1.88 7.76
CA GLY A 146 -8.06 2.15 8.37
C GLY A 146 -6.98 2.30 7.29
N HIS A 147 -6.30 3.45 7.26
CA HIS A 147 -5.31 3.75 6.21
C HIS A 147 -4.01 2.97 6.45
N LEU A 148 -3.33 2.56 5.38
CA LEU A 148 -1.96 2.04 5.45
C LEU A 148 -0.93 3.15 5.20
N TYR A 149 -1.05 3.90 4.10
CA TYR A 149 -0.39 5.20 3.98
C TYR A 149 -1.28 6.27 4.62
N PRO A 150 -0.96 6.78 5.83
CA PRO A 150 -1.84 7.70 6.52
C PRO A 150 -1.64 9.14 6.04
N VAL A 151 -2.72 9.93 6.14
CA VAL A 151 -2.71 11.34 5.74
C VAL A 151 -1.66 12.15 6.48
N CYS A 152 -1.37 11.83 7.75
CA CYS A 152 -0.39 12.56 8.57
C CYS A 152 1.06 12.41 8.06
N HIS A 153 1.35 11.42 7.21
CA HIS A 153 2.66 11.22 6.59
C HIS A 153 2.79 11.85 5.19
N THR A 154 1.80 12.63 4.76
CA THR A 154 1.81 13.28 3.44
C THR A 154 2.33 14.71 3.55
N ASP A 155 3.08 15.15 2.54
CA ASP A 155 3.71 16.47 2.48
C ASP A 155 2.92 17.49 1.64
N ASN A 156 1.99 17.03 0.82
CA ASN A 156 1.18 17.87 -0.06
C ASN A 156 -0.26 17.33 -0.26
N GLN A 157 -1.15 18.21 -0.70
CA GLN A 157 -2.59 17.91 -0.82
C GLN A 157 -2.90 16.80 -1.85
N PRO A 158 -2.26 16.74 -3.04
CA PRO A 158 -2.40 15.61 -3.94
C PRO A 158 -2.02 14.25 -3.32
N CYS A 159 -0.92 14.17 -2.57
CA CYS A 159 -0.55 12.95 -1.85
C CYS A 159 -1.61 12.57 -0.80
N ALA A 160 -2.07 13.54 0.00
CA ALA A 160 -3.16 13.34 0.95
C ALA A 160 -4.44 12.81 0.27
N TYR A 161 -4.80 13.30 -0.91
CA TYR A 161 -5.98 12.83 -1.65
C TYR A 161 -5.80 11.45 -2.28
N ALA A 162 -4.55 11.04 -2.54
CA ALA A 162 -4.23 9.73 -3.09
C ALA A 162 -4.32 8.61 -2.05
N THR A 163 -4.21 8.93 -0.75
CA THR A 163 -4.35 7.92 0.33
C THR A 163 -5.79 7.44 0.50
N PHE A 164 -6.77 8.19 0.00
CA PHE A 164 -8.20 7.85 0.04
C PHE A 164 -8.59 6.97 -1.17
N THR A 165 -7.95 5.81 -1.31
CA THR A 165 -8.37 4.73 -2.22
C THR A 165 -8.55 3.45 -1.41
N LEU A 166 -9.53 2.62 -1.75
CA LEU A 166 -9.87 1.42 -0.97
C LEU A 166 -8.74 0.37 -0.97
N THR A 167 -7.88 0.38 -1.99
CA THR A 167 -6.68 -0.46 -2.01
C THR A 167 -5.61 -0.04 -1.01
N ASN A 168 -5.73 1.14 -0.38
CA ASN A 168 -4.85 1.60 0.71
C ASN A 168 -5.51 1.49 2.09
N ALA A 169 -6.63 0.76 2.19
CA ALA A 169 -7.38 0.62 3.42
C ALA A 169 -7.70 -0.83 3.76
N ALA A 170 -7.74 -1.12 5.06
CA ALA A 170 -8.25 -2.38 5.59
C ALA A 170 -9.23 -2.11 6.73
N PRO A 171 -10.17 -3.02 7.01
CA PRO A 171 -11.10 -2.89 8.12
C PRO A 171 -10.38 -2.71 9.46
N GLN A 172 -10.74 -1.66 10.20
CA GLN A 172 -10.25 -1.42 11.54
C GLN A 172 -11.40 -0.86 12.40
N THR A 173 -11.61 -1.35 13.62
CA THR A 173 -12.64 -0.78 14.49
C THR A 173 -12.31 0.68 14.79
N SER A 174 -13.31 1.55 14.98
CA SER A 174 -13.08 2.97 15.29
C SER A 174 -12.12 3.18 16.47
N SER A 175 -12.23 2.33 17.50
CA SER A 175 -11.33 2.35 18.66
C SER A 175 -9.88 2.01 18.28
N ASN A 176 -9.68 0.93 17.51
CA ASN A 176 -8.34 0.49 17.09
C ASN A 176 -7.72 1.49 16.11
N ASN A 177 -8.51 2.09 15.20
CA ASN A 177 -8.05 3.13 14.27
C ASN A 177 -7.55 4.37 15.02
N LYS A 178 -8.33 4.86 15.99
CA LYS A 178 -7.91 5.97 16.85
C LYS A 178 -6.64 5.65 17.65
N LYS A 179 -6.56 4.43 18.22
CA LYS A 179 -5.37 4.00 18.99
C LYS A 179 -4.15 3.82 18.10
N TRP A 180 -4.31 3.28 16.89
CA TRP A 180 -3.23 3.15 15.91
C TRP A 180 -2.64 4.51 15.57
N TYR A 181 -3.49 5.51 15.27
CA TYR A 181 -3.04 6.88 15.06
C TYR A 181 -2.23 7.43 16.25
N ILE A 182 -2.77 7.32 17.46
CA ILE A 182 -2.15 7.91 18.66
C ILE A 182 -0.82 7.25 19.00
N TYR A 183 -0.77 5.92 19.02
CA TYR A 183 0.39 5.18 19.53
C TYR A 183 1.43 4.84 18.47
N VAL A 184 1.04 4.83 17.19
CA VAL A 184 1.92 4.42 16.08
C VAL A 184 2.16 5.57 15.11
N GLU A 185 1.14 6.04 14.38
CA GLU A 185 1.35 7.02 13.31
C GLU A 185 1.98 8.33 13.83
N LYS A 186 1.51 8.86 14.96
CA LYS A 186 2.09 10.07 15.58
C LYS A 186 3.52 9.84 16.09
N ASN A 187 3.80 8.66 16.64
CA ASN A 187 5.13 8.31 17.15
C ASN A 187 6.13 8.17 16.01
N VAL A 188 5.76 7.43 14.96
CA VAL A 188 6.57 7.32 13.73
C VAL A 188 6.81 8.71 13.15
N THR A 189 5.78 9.55 13.02
CA THR A 189 5.96 10.94 12.55
C THR A 189 6.98 11.71 13.40
N THR A 190 6.93 11.57 14.72
CA THR A 190 7.85 12.26 15.65
C THR A 190 9.28 11.78 15.49
N GLU A 191 9.49 10.46 15.41
CA GLU A 191 10.81 9.87 15.19
C GLU A 191 11.41 10.29 13.84
N LEU A 192 10.60 10.32 12.78
CA LEU A 192 11.05 10.70 11.45
C LEU A 192 11.43 12.17 11.38
N LYS A 193 10.61 13.08 11.92
CA LYS A 193 10.95 14.52 11.96
C LYS A 193 12.24 14.81 12.71
N LYS A 194 12.54 14.02 13.75
CA LYS A 194 13.73 14.22 14.58
C LYS A 194 14.99 13.62 13.96
N ASN A 195 14.87 12.46 13.31
CA ASN A 195 16.03 11.64 12.97
C ASN A 195 16.22 11.37 11.47
N CYS A 196 15.26 11.74 10.60
CA CYS A 196 15.30 11.42 9.18
C CYS A 196 15.07 12.65 8.30
N ASN A 197 15.95 12.87 7.31
CA ASN A 197 15.67 13.81 6.21
C ASN A 197 14.60 13.25 5.27
N THR A 198 14.76 12.00 4.87
CA THR A 198 13.75 11.21 4.16
C THR A 198 13.74 9.79 4.70
N ALA A 199 12.62 9.08 4.62
CA ALA A 199 12.52 7.69 5.05
C ALA A 199 11.65 6.87 4.12
N HIS A 200 11.95 5.58 3.99
CA HIS A 200 11.06 4.62 3.36
C HIS A 200 10.19 3.98 4.44
N ILE A 201 8.88 3.90 4.18
CA ILE A 201 7.92 3.37 5.15
C ILE A 201 7.05 2.35 4.44
N VAL A 202 6.80 1.24 5.13
CA VAL A 202 5.91 0.19 4.68
C VAL A 202 4.93 -0.10 5.81
N THR A 203 3.65 0.07 5.53
CA THR A 203 2.57 -0.29 6.45
C THR A 203 1.76 -1.39 5.82
N GLY A 204 1.38 -2.40 6.58
CA GLY A 204 0.63 -3.53 6.06
C GLY A 204 -0.31 -4.16 7.08
N VAL A 205 -1.02 -5.18 6.61
CA VAL A 205 -1.97 -5.93 7.43
C VAL A 205 -1.88 -7.41 7.11
N VAL A 206 -2.11 -8.24 8.13
CA VAL A 206 -2.18 -9.71 7.96
C VAL A 206 -3.66 -10.11 7.93
N PRO A 207 -4.11 -10.90 6.94
CA PRO A 207 -5.48 -11.42 6.92
C PRO A 207 -5.87 -12.13 8.23
N GLY A 208 -7.16 -12.05 8.58
CA GLY A 208 -7.75 -12.74 9.72
C GLY A 208 -8.79 -13.79 9.31
N SER A 209 -9.53 -14.30 10.28
CA SER A 209 -10.60 -15.28 10.08
C SER A 209 -11.96 -14.64 9.77
N GLU A 210 -12.14 -13.37 10.11
CA GLU A 210 -13.42 -12.67 10.03
C GLU A 210 -13.59 -11.95 8.69
N TRP A 211 -14.85 -11.77 8.26
CA TRP A 211 -15.19 -11.13 7.00
C TRP A 211 -16.31 -10.12 7.16
N MET A 212 -16.11 -8.93 6.62
CA MET A 212 -17.15 -7.91 6.51
C MET A 212 -17.97 -8.12 5.25
N ASN A 213 -19.29 -8.19 5.40
CA ASN A 213 -20.24 -8.42 4.31
C ASN A 213 -19.92 -9.66 3.46
N ARG A 214 -19.16 -10.63 4.00
CA ARG A 214 -18.59 -11.79 3.26
C ARG A 214 -17.77 -11.39 2.03
N ARG A 215 -17.21 -10.17 2.05
CA ARG A 215 -16.58 -9.54 0.89
C ARG A 215 -15.17 -9.06 1.20
N VAL A 216 -14.96 -8.44 2.36
CA VAL A 216 -13.66 -7.87 2.75
C VAL A 216 -13.15 -8.58 3.99
N ASN A 217 -11.95 -9.12 3.93
CA ASN A 217 -11.33 -9.75 5.08
C ASN A 217 -11.04 -8.72 6.18
N VAL A 218 -11.35 -9.06 7.41
CA VAL A 218 -10.95 -8.27 8.57
C VAL A 218 -9.57 -8.76 9.01
N PRO A 219 -8.53 -7.91 8.92
CA PRO A 219 -7.17 -8.33 9.23
C PRO A 219 -7.04 -8.69 10.70
N SER A 220 -6.16 -9.65 11.01
CA SER A 220 -5.78 -10.07 12.36
C SER A 220 -4.70 -9.16 12.98
N HIS A 221 -3.89 -8.52 12.14
CA HIS A 221 -2.80 -7.65 12.56
C HIS A 221 -2.67 -6.42 11.66
N PHE A 222 -2.27 -5.30 12.25
CA PHE A 222 -1.70 -4.14 11.56
C PHE A 222 -0.22 -4.03 11.94
N TRP A 223 0.60 -3.61 10.99
CA TRP A 223 2.02 -3.37 11.22
C TRP A 223 2.53 -2.20 10.39
N THR A 224 3.60 -1.56 10.85
CA THR A 224 4.34 -0.56 10.08
C THR A 224 5.83 -0.70 10.38
N ALA A 225 6.67 -0.36 9.41
CA ALA A 225 8.10 -0.26 9.57
C ALA A 225 8.62 0.94 8.79
N TYR A 226 9.67 1.56 9.31
CA TYR A 226 10.33 2.69 8.67
C TYR A 226 11.85 2.50 8.67
N CYS A 227 12.49 3.04 7.64
CA CYS A 227 13.94 3.01 7.49
C CYS A 227 14.47 4.30 6.87
N CYS A 228 15.49 4.88 7.50
CA CYS A 228 16.31 5.97 6.97
C CYS A 228 17.77 5.82 7.45
N THR A 229 18.66 6.68 6.99
CA THR A 229 20.08 6.66 7.40
C THR A 229 20.21 6.76 8.92
N GLY A 230 20.74 5.70 9.54
CA GLY A 230 21.00 5.66 10.98
C GLY A 230 19.77 5.45 11.88
N LYS A 231 18.58 5.23 11.30
CA LYS A 231 17.36 5.01 12.09
C LYS A 231 16.39 4.05 11.41
N GLN A 232 15.93 3.07 12.17
CA GLN A 232 14.86 2.15 11.78
C GLN A 232 13.97 1.85 12.98
N GLY A 233 12.78 1.32 12.69
CA GLY A 233 11.90 0.76 13.71
C GLY A 233 10.64 0.19 13.10
N ALA A 234 9.91 -0.57 13.92
CA ALA A 234 8.68 -1.21 13.52
C ALA A 234 7.65 -1.19 14.64
N PHE A 235 6.37 -1.25 14.28
CA PHE A 235 5.26 -1.48 15.19
C PHE A 235 4.34 -2.56 14.67
N LEU A 236 3.75 -3.35 15.57
CA LEU A 236 2.75 -4.36 15.25
C LEU A 236 1.65 -4.40 16.32
N ALA A 237 0.40 -4.53 15.90
CA ALA A 237 -0.76 -4.63 16.79
C ALA A 237 -1.71 -5.74 16.31
N GLN A 238 -2.16 -6.57 17.25
CA GLN A 238 -3.27 -7.49 17.02
C GLN A 238 -4.60 -6.73 17.03
N THR A 239 -5.49 -7.03 16.10
CA THR A 239 -6.78 -6.32 15.93
C THR A 239 -7.96 -7.03 16.59
N ASN A 240 -7.74 -8.21 17.20
CA ASN A 240 -8.79 -9.01 17.80
C ASN A 240 -9.58 -8.18 18.84
N PRO A 241 -10.90 -8.02 18.65
CA PRO A 241 -11.73 -7.19 19.53
C PRO A 241 -11.82 -7.72 20.97
N ARG A 242 -11.46 -8.98 21.21
CA ARG A 242 -11.46 -9.61 22.54
C ARG A 242 -10.16 -9.38 23.32
N THR A 243 -9.14 -8.82 22.67
CA THR A 243 -7.83 -8.57 23.29
C THR A 243 -7.58 -7.08 23.47
N THR A 244 -6.78 -6.73 24.48
CA THR A 244 -6.36 -5.34 24.67
C THR A 244 -5.52 -4.88 23.49
N TYR A 245 -6.03 -3.90 22.74
CA TYR A 245 -5.28 -3.29 21.64
C TYR A 245 -4.08 -2.51 22.17
N LYS A 246 -2.89 -3.09 22.02
CA LYS A 246 -1.60 -2.52 22.44
C LYS A 246 -0.56 -2.73 21.34
N PRO A 247 -0.28 -1.71 20.52
CA PRO A 247 0.83 -1.78 19.57
C PRO A 247 2.16 -2.04 20.28
N GLN A 248 2.93 -2.97 19.74
CA GLN A 248 4.24 -3.35 20.22
C GLN A 248 5.29 -2.64 19.37
N ASN A 249 6.32 -2.08 20.01
CA ASN A 249 7.49 -1.53 19.33
C ASN A 249 8.51 -2.65 19.09
N LEU A 250 9.06 -2.72 17.89
CA LEU A 250 9.91 -3.81 17.41
C LEU A 250 11.08 -3.25 16.59
N THR A 251 12.12 -4.06 16.41
CA THR A 251 13.08 -3.86 15.32
C THR A 251 12.48 -4.36 14.00
N VAL A 252 13.00 -3.90 12.87
CA VAL A 252 12.60 -4.45 11.55
C VAL A 252 12.89 -5.94 11.47
N GLU A 253 14.05 -6.40 11.97
CA GLU A 253 14.38 -7.82 12.01
C GLU A 253 13.33 -8.66 12.76
N HIS A 254 12.90 -8.22 13.94
CA HIS A 254 11.89 -8.96 14.70
C HIS A 254 10.52 -8.93 14.01
N LEU A 255 10.16 -7.81 13.37
CA LEU A 255 8.95 -7.75 12.56
C LEU A 255 9.01 -8.77 11.40
N ASN A 256 10.14 -8.88 10.69
CA ASN A 256 10.30 -9.84 9.59
C ASN A 256 10.08 -11.30 10.06
N LEU A 257 10.58 -11.66 11.24
CA LEU A 257 10.36 -12.99 11.83
C LEU A 257 8.88 -13.25 12.11
N ILE A 258 8.18 -12.28 12.69
CA ILE A 258 6.75 -12.39 12.99
C ILE A 258 5.95 -12.49 11.69
N LEU A 259 6.21 -11.63 10.71
CA LEU A 259 5.51 -11.65 9.42
C LEU A 259 5.76 -12.93 8.64
N THR A 260 6.99 -13.48 8.70
CA THR A 260 7.31 -14.76 8.07
C THR A 260 6.44 -15.89 8.63
N SER A 261 6.26 -15.92 9.95
CA SER A 261 5.36 -16.87 10.62
C SER A 261 3.89 -16.63 10.23
N LEU A 262 3.44 -15.39 10.27
CA LEU A 262 2.04 -15.02 10.02
C LEU A 262 1.59 -15.24 8.57
N TYR A 263 2.48 -15.04 7.58
CA TYR A 263 2.18 -15.30 6.17
C TYR A 263 2.50 -16.74 5.73
N GLY A 264 3.23 -17.51 6.54
CA GLY A 264 3.65 -18.87 6.20
C GLY A 264 4.71 -18.93 5.09
N SER A 265 5.37 -17.81 4.81
CA SER A 265 6.42 -17.67 3.79
C SER A 265 7.41 -16.60 4.21
N MET A 266 8.67 -16.70 3.77
CA MET A 266 9.69 -15.69 4.06
C MET A 266 9.19 -14.27 3.72
N PHE A 267 9.25 -13.36 4.69
CA PHE A 267 8.78 -11.98 4.52
C PHE A 267 9.86 -10.99 4.99
N GLU A 268 10.33 -10.15 4.07
CA GLU A 268 11.29 -9.10 4.33
C GLU A 268 10.69 -7.74 3.94
N VAL A 269 10.62 -6.81 4.89
CA VAL A 269 10.01 -5.49 4.66
C VAL A 269 10.91 -4.56 3.83
N PHE A 270 12.22 -4.59 4.06
CA PHE A 270 13.22 -3.77 3.38
C PHE A 270 14.34 -4.62 2.77
N GLY A 271 14.01 -5.85 2.36
CA GLY A 271 14.99 -6.88 2.02
C GLY A 271 16.03 -7.06 3.13
N SER A 272 17.28 -7.28 2.75
CA SER A 272 18.39 -7.36 3.69
C SER A 272 19.05 -6.02 4.04
N VAL A 273 18.53 -4.89 3.54
CA VAL A 273 19.19 -3.58 3.63
C VAL A 273 18.97 -2.89 4.97
N CYS A 274 17.78 -3.06 5.55
CA CYS A 274 17.41 -2.42 6.81
C CYS A 274 16.85 -3.46 7.77
N LYS A 275 17.59 -3.76 8.84
CA LYS A 275 17.25 -4.78 9.84
C LYS A 275 17.28 -4.19 11.25
#